data_AF-A0A6C1NI88-F1
#
_entry.id   AF-A0A6C1NI88-F1
#
_cell.length_a   1.000
_cell.length_b   1.000
_cell.length_c   1.000
_cell.angle_alpha   90.00
_cell.angle_beta   90.00
_cell.angle_gamma   90.00
#
_symmetry.space_group_name_H-M   'P 1'
#
loop_
_entity.id
_entity.type
_entity.pdbx_description
1 polymer ?
#
loop_
_entity_poly.entity_id
_entity_poly.type
_entity_poly.pdbx_seq_one_letter_code
_entity_poly.pdbx_strand_id
1 'polypeptide(L)'
;MALLAIAATLLVVLMVQNTEIVQTRIYFWVLPMPRFLLLGTMLVLGGVIGYVLGRKRTRTEEEAKATPAHTPPPPEPPRQDGGTAPS
;
A
#
# COMPACT_ATOMS: atom_id res chain seq x y z
N MET A 1 -8.25 26.30 -32.32
CA MET A 1 -6.95 25.62 -32.53
C MET A 1 -5.76 26.49 -32.18
N ALA A 2 -5.61 27.69 -32.76
CA ALA A 2 -4.46 28.58 -32.49
C ALA A 2 -4.29 28.94 -31.00
N LEU A 3 -5.38 29.28 -30.30
CA LEU A 3 -5.34 29.61 -28.87
C LEU A 3 -4.82 28.45 -28.00
N LEU A 4 -5.26 27.22 -28.32
CA LEU A 4 -4.82 26.00 -27.64
C LEU A 4 -3.33 25.71 -27.89
N ALA A 5 -2.87 25.90 -29.14
CA ALA A 5 -1.46 25.72 -29.48
C ALA A 5 -0.57 26.76 -28.76
N ILE A 6 -1.02 28.01 -28.67
CA ILE A 6 -0.32 29.08 -27.94
C ILE A 6 -0.27 28.77 -26.45
N ALA A 7 -1.40 28.37 -25.85
CA ALA A 7 -1.46 28.00 -24.43
C ALA A 7 -0.57 26.79 -24.11
N ALA A 8 -0.57 25.75 -24.96
CA ALA A 8 0.29 24.59 -24.81
C ALA A 8 1.78 24.96 -24.91
N THR A 9 2.13 25.83 -25.86
CA THR A 9 3.51 26.31 -26.01
C THR A 9 3.96 27.13 -24.81
N LEU A 10 3.10 28.04 -24.31
CA LEU A 10 3.38 28.81 -23.10
C LEU A 10 3.58 27.91 -21.88
N LEU A 11 2.74 26.88 -21.72
CA LEU A 11 2.85 25.92 -20.62
C LEU A 11 4.19 25.18 -20.64
N VAL A 12 4.63 24.72 -21.81
CA VAL A 12 5.91 24.03 -21.99
C VAL A 12 7.07 24.98 -21.66
N VAL A 13 7.05 26.19 -22.21
CA VAL A 13 8.10 27.19 -21.92
C VAL A 13 8.12 27.53 -20.44
N LEU A 14 6.97 27.68 -19.79
CA LEU A 14 6.86 27.98 -18.38
C LEU A 14 7.37 26.82 -17.51
N MET A 15 7.12 25.55 -17.89
CA MET A 15 7.75 24.41 -17.22
C MET A 15 9.27 24.41 -17.39
N VAL A 16 9.77 24.63 -18.61
CA VAL A 16 11.21 24.64 -18.88
C VAL A 16 11.91 25.79 -18.16
N GLN A 17 11.31 26.98 -18.13
CA GLN A 17 11.85 28.13 -17.41
C GLN A 17 11.74 27.99 -15.90
N ASN A 18 10.63 27.43 -15.40
CA ASN A 18 10.43 27.15 -13.98
C ASN A 18 11.15 25.86 -13.53
N THR A 19 12.04 25.32 -14.38
CA THR A 19 12.93 24.23 -14.03
C THR A 19 14.06 24.77 -13.16
N GLU A 20 13.73 25.08 -11.92
CA GLU A 20 14.70 25.53 -10.94
C GLU A 20 15.68 24.37 -10.65
N ILE A 21 16.96 24.60 -10.93
CA ILE A 21 18.02 23.64 -10.68
C ILE A 21 18.26 23.60 -9.18
N VAL A 22 17.89 22.49 -8.55
CA VAL A 22 18.16 22.27 -7.13
C VAL A 22 19.48 21.52 -7.02
N GLN A 23 20.41 22.09 -6.25
CA GLN A 23 21.65 21.43 -5.91
C GLN A 23 21.38 20.39 -4.82
N THR A 24 21.28 19.12 -5.21
CA THR A 24 21.22 18.03 -4.23
C THR A 24 22.64 17.62 -3.85
N ARG A 25 22.94 17.69 -2.55
CA ARG A 25 24.23 17.28 -2.00
C ARG A 25 24.10 15.86 -1.44
N ILE A 26 24.71 14.89 -2.12
CA ILE A 26 24.73 13.50 -1.66
C ILE A 26 26.16 13.18 -1.21
N TYR A 27 26.35 12.97 0.09
CA TYR A 27 27.63 12.76 0.78
C TYR A 27 28.66 13.88 0.56
N PHE A 28 29.22 14.06 -0.64
CA PHE A 28 30.09 15.18 -1.04
C PHE A 28 29.91 15.60 -2.51
N TRP A 29 28.93 15.02 -3.23
CA TRP A 29 28.70 15.28 -4.65
C TRP A 29 27.52 16.24 -4.81
N VAL A 30 27.74 17.35 -5.53
CA VAL A 30 26.67 18.27 -5.92
C VAL A 30 26.17 17.84 -7.29
N LEU A 31 25.02 17.18 -7.34
CA LEU A 31 24.35 16.90 -8.60
C LEU A 31 23.29 17.99 -8.83
N PRO A 32 23.44 18.85 -9.84
CA PRO A 32 22.38 19.77 -10.24
C PRO A 32 21.27 18.97 -10.89
N MET A 33 20.13 18.86 -10.21
CA MET A 33 18.96 18.16 -10.75
C MET A 33 17.77 19.11 -10.84
N PRO A 34 16.91 18.95 -11.85
CA PRO A 34 15.64 19.65 -11.91
C PRO A 34 14.76 19.36 -10.70
N ARG A 35 14.17 20.39 -10.07
CA ARG A 35 13.27 20.23 -8.91
C ARG A 35 12.11 19.26 -9.18
N PHE A 36 11.55 19.28 -10.40
CA PHE A 36 10.45 18.40 -10.78
C PHE A 36 10.86 16.92 -10.75
N LEU A 37 12.12 16.61 -11.08
CA LEU A 37 12.63 15.23 -11.09
C LEU A 37 12.68 14.70 -9.65
N LEU A 38 13.15 15.53 -8.72
CA LEU A 38 13.23 15.22 -7.31
C LEU A 38 11.84 14.96 -6.70
N LEU A 39 10.89 15.85 -6.97
CA LEU A 39 9.48 15.69 -6.57
C LEU A 39 8.86 14.42 -7.16
N GLY A 40 9.08 14.18 -8.46
CA GLY A 40 8.60 12.97 -9.14
C GLY A 40 9.16 11.69 -8.53
N THR A 41 10.47 11.64 -8.26
CA THR A 41 11.09 10.49 -7.61
C THR A 41 10.59 10.27 -6.20
N MET A 42 10.37 11.34 -5.42
CA MET A 42 9.80 11.25 -4.06
C MET A 42 8.38 10.70 -4.08
N LEU A 43 7.56 11.14 -5.04
CA LEU A 43 6.19 10.64 -5.18
C LEU A 43 6.18 9.16 -5.56
N VAL A 44 7.02 8.75 -6.50
CA VAL A 44 7.13 7.34 -6.92
C VAL A 44 7.65 6.49 -5.76
N LEU A 45 8.72 6.90 -5.08
CA LEU A 45 9.23 6.16 -3.92
C LEU A 45 8.20 6.07 -2.80
N GLY A 46 7.60 7.19 -2.42
CA GLY A 46 6.58 7.24 -1.37
C GLY A 46 5.36 6.39 -1.72
N GLY A 47 4.93 6.43 -2.99
CA GLY A 47 3.83 5.61 -3.50
C GLY A 47 4.15 4.12 -3.49
N VAL A 48 5.34 3.72 -3.92
CA VAL A 48 5.79 2.31 -3.89
C VAL A 48 5.90 1.82 -2.44
N ILE A 49 6.51 2.60 -1.55
CA ILE A 49 6.62 2.26 -0.12
C ILE A 49 5.23 2.13 0.50
N GLY A 50 4.36 3.12 0.27
CA GLY A 50 2.99 3.14 0.78
C GLY A 50 2.17 1.96 0.25
N TYR A 51 2.30 1.61 -1.03
CA TYR A 51 1.63 0.46 -1.62
C TYR A 51 2.11 -0.87 -1.02
N VAL A 52 3.43 -1.05 -0.87
CA VAL A 52 4.02 -2.27 -0.30
C VAL A 52 3.67 -2.43 1.18
N LEU A 53 3.73 -1.36 1.98
CA LEU A 53 3.34 -1.37 3.40
C LEU A 53 1.82 -1.56 3.56
N GLY A 54 1.01 -0.86 2.76
CA GLY A 54 -0.44 -0.95 2.80
C GLY A 54 -0.95 -2.36 2.47
N ARG A 55 -0.33 -3.03 1.48
CA ARG A 55 -0.70 -4.40 1.07
C ARG A 55 -0.53 -5.43 2.19
N LYS A 56 0.38 -5.24 3.13
CA LYS A 56 0.58 -6.19 4.24
C LYS A 56 -0.52 -6.10 5.29
N ARG A 57 -1.21 -4.96 5.41
CA ARG A 57 -2.22 -4.74 6.45
C ARG A 57 -3.55 -5.43 6.14
N THR A 58 -3.89 -5.62 4.87
CA THR A 58 -5.17 -6.21 4.45
C THR A 58 -5.26 -7.72 4.73
N ARG A 59 -4.13 -8.43 4.80
CA ARG A 59 -4.11 -9.89 5.01
C ARG A 59 -4.42 -10.30 6.46
N THR A 60 -4.14 -9.43 7.44
CA THR A 60 -4.36 -9.72 8.86
C THR A 60 -5.85 -9.71 9.23
N GLU A 61 -6.68 -8.93 8.54
CA GLU A 61 -8.13 -8.91 8.80
C GLU A 61 -8.86 -10.13 8.20
N GLU A 62 -8.37 -10.68 7.08
CA GLU A 62 -8.95 -11.91 6.50
C GLU A 62 -8.67 -13.15 7.36
N GLU A 63 -7.46 -13.27 7.92
CA GLU A 63 -7.09 -14.40 8.78
C GLU A 63 -7.79 -14.33 10.16
N ALA A 64 -8.03 -13.13 10.68
CA ALA A 64 -8.81 -12.91 11.90
C ALA A 64 -10.32 -13.21 11.71
N LYS A 65 -10.84 -13.08 10.49
CA LYS A 65 -12.24 -13.42 10.16
C LYS A 65 -12.43 -14.88 9.70
N ALA A 66 -11.34 -15.57 9.37
CA ALA A 66 -11.33 -16.95 8.88
C ALA A 66 -11.07 -18.00 9.96
N THR A 67 -10.95 -17.64 11.24
CA THR A 67 -11.11 -18.64 12.31
C THR A 67 -12.61 -18.91 12.46
N PRO A 68 -13.12 -20.07 12.00
CA PRO A 68 -14.50 -20.44 12.24
C PRO A 68 -14.64 -20.55 13.76
N ALA A 69 -15.69 -19.94 14.30
CA ALA A 69 -16.13 -20.19 15.66
C ALA A 69 -16.05 -21.69 15.95
N HIS A 70 -15.15 -22.07 16.85
CA HIS A 70 -15.10 -23.39 17.44
C HIS A 70 -16.45 -23.60 18.12
N THR A 71 -17.42 -24.18 17.40
CA THR A 71 -18.60 -24.74 18.04
C THR A 71 -18.07 -25.77 19.03
N PRO A 72 -18.37 -25.64 20.34
CA PRO A 72 -18.01 -26.67 21.28
C PRO A 72 -18.59 -28.00 20.79
N PRO A 73 -17.86 -29.13 20.96
CA PRO A 73 -18.36 -30.42 20.52
C PRO A 73 -19.75 -30.67 21.11
N PRO A 74 -20.68 -31.28 20.34
CA PRO A 74 -22.02 -31.58 20.81
C PRO A 74 -21.94 -32.30 22.17
N PRO A 75 -22.81 -31.96 23.15
CA PRO A 75 -22.85 -32.66 24.42
C PRO A 75 -23.00 -34.16 24.14
N GLU A 76 -22.06 -34.94 24.65
CA GLU A 76 -21.97 -36.38 24.48
C GLU A 76 -23.32 -37.01 24.93
N PRO A 77 -23.99 -37.82 24.09
CA PRO A 77 -25.24 -38.44 24.50
C PRO A 77 -25.00 -39.31 25.74
N PRO A 78 -25.94 -39.34 26.71
CA PRO A 78 -25.76 -40.10 27.94
C PRO A 78 -25.39 -41.54 27.62
N ARG A 79 -24.24 -41.98 28.13
CA ARG A 79 -23.78 -43.37 28.04
C ARG A 79 -24.86 -44.24 28.69
N GLN A 80 -25.65 -44.96 27.90
CA GLN A 80 -26.55 -45.99 28.41
C GLN A 80 -25.68 -47.19 28.79
N ASP A 81 -25.22 -47.18 30.03
CA ASP A 81 -24.58 -48.34 30.65
C ASP A 81 -25.65 -49.41 30.86
N GLY A 82 -25.86 -50.21 29.82
CA GLY A 82 -26.58 -51.48 29.88
C GLY A 82 -25.75 -52.49 30.66
N GLY A 83 -25.80 -52.40 31.98
CA GLY A 83 -25.18 -53.34 32.92
C GLY A 83 -26.23 -54.23 33.56
N THR A 84 -26.35 -55.44 33.03
CA THR A 84 -27.08 -56.61 33.54
C THR A 84 -27.22 -56.70 35.07
N ALA A 85 -28.46 -56.76 35.55
CA ALA A 85 -28.76 -57.25 36.88
C ALA A 85 -28.54 -58.78 36.92
N PRO A 86 -27.76 -59.33 37.87
CA PRO A 86 -27.67 -60.76 38.07
C PRO A 86 -28.95 -61.29 38.75
N SER A 87 -29.40 -62.46 38.25
CA SER A 87 -30.51 -63.26 38.77
C SER A 87 -30.14 -64.01 40.06
#